data_AF-A0A4R6LJ83-F1
#
_entry.id   AF-A0A4R6LJ83-F1
#
_cell.length_a   1.000
_cell.length_b   1.000
_cell.length_c   1.000
_cell.angle_alpha   90.00
_cell.angle_beta   90.00
_cell.angle_gamma   90.00
#
_symmetry.space_group_name_H-M   'P 1'
#
loop_
_entity.id
_entity.type
_entity.pdbx_description
1 polymer ?
#
loop_
_entity_poly.entity_id
_entity_poly.type
_entity_poly.pdbx_seq_one_letter_code
_entity_poly.pdbx_strand_id
1 'polypeptide(L)'
;MCRYAMVPYKSHYACFNCRKTFKRRLINDIKRGEKSVLEAKCPQCAELMANMGLDFESPKKDDLKKWEHIKSLYSVGIGFHSCGCSGPGYIPNSKEKLIEYFDELRGIYLKNIDFWRSRIEPANKQEKDKDYQKNWLELGKVSSNSKKEIVKNQQGIIFWLEKVKEIESKISLIK
;
A
#
# COMPACT_ATOMS: atom_id res chain seq x y z
N MET A 1 7.37 21.47 7.56
CA MET A 1 5.98 21.90 7.28
C MET A 1 5.45 21.12 6.09
N CYS A 2 4.23 20.58 6.16
CA CYS A 2 3.64 19.80 5.05
C CYS A 2 3.35 20.70 3.85
N ARG A 3 3.99 20.42 2.70
CA ARG A 3 3.80 21.16 1.45
C ARG A 3 2.32 21.26 1.04
N TYR A 4 1.53 20.24 1.36
CA TYR A 4 0.12 20.12 0.97
C TYR A 4 -0.87 20.68 1.99
N ALA A 5 -0.42 21.09 3.19
CA ALA A 5 -1.31 21.70 4.18
C ALA A 5 -1.64 23.16 3.87
N MET A 6 -0.82 23.84 3.06
CA MET A 6 -0.95 25.27 2.77
C MET A 6 -1.58 25.57 1.40
N VAL A 7 -1.57 24.60 0.47
CA VAL A 7 -2.09 24.79 -0.90
C VAL A 7 -2.84 23.54 -1.35
N PRO A 8 -4.06 23.66 -1.90
CA PRO A 8 -4.77 22.52 -2.47
C PRO A 8 -3.99 21.95 -3.66
N TYR A 9 -3.37 20.79 -3.46
CA TYR A 9 -2.63 20.11 -4.50
C TYR A 9 -3.48 19.02 -5.14
N LYS A 10 -3.36 18.88 -6.46
CA LYS A 10 -4.19 17.97 -7.25
C LYS A 10 -3.43 16.68 -7.49
N SER A 11 -4.12 15.55 -7.30
CA SER A 11 -3.58 14.26 -7.70
C SER A 11 -3.30 14.23 -9.19
N HIS A 12 -2.19 13.59 -9.53
CA HIS A 12 -1.77 13.30 -10.88
C HIS A 12 -2.42 11.99 -11.33
N TYR A 13 -3.02 12.01 -12.51
CA TYR A 13 -3.62 10.83 -13.11
C TYR A 13 -2.79 10.40 -14.31
N ALA A 14 -2.55 9.10 -14.46
CA ALA A 14 -1.79 8.53 -15.56
C ALA A 14 -2.66 7.63 -16.46
N CYS A 15 -2.57 7.83 -17.77
CA CYS A 15 -3.09 6.89 -18.75
C CYS A 15 -1.93 6.06 -19.29
N PHE A 16 -1.90 4.76 -18.96
CA PHE A 16 -0.83 3.87 -19.40
C PHE A 16 -0.88 3.55 -20.90
N ASN A 17 -2.07 3.56 -21.50
CA ASN A 17 -2.25 3.33 -22.95
C ASN A 17 -1.70 4.50 -23.78
N CYS A 18 -2.02 5.74 -23.41
CA CYS A 18 -1.54 6.93 -24.11
C CYS A 18 -0.18 7.43 -23.61
N ARG A 19 0.32 6.92 -22.47
CA ARG A 19 1.53 7.39 -21.78
C ARG A 19 1.50 8.89 -21.53
N LYS A 20 0.38 9.35 -20.96
CA LYS A 20 0.11 10.75 -20.66
C LYS A 20 -0.40 10.93 -19.24
N THR A 21 -0.04 12.07 -18.67
CA THR A 21 -0.44 12.45 -17.31
C THR A 21 -1.28 13.71 -17.35
N PHE A 22 -2.34 13.73 -16.55
CA PHE A 22 -3.23 14.88 -16.45
C PHE A 22 -3.51 15.20 -14.99
N LYS A 23 -3.54 16.49 -14.65
CA LYS A 23 -4.08 16.98 -13.38
C LYS A 23 -5.55 17.31 -13.62
N ARG A 24 -6.44 16.63 -12.93
CA ARG A 24 -7.88 16.85 -13.09
C ARG A 24 -8.31 18.14 -12.37
N ARG A 25 -9.12 18.98 -13.03
CA ARG A 25 -9.89 20.03 -12.32
C ARG A 25 -10.97 19.34 -11.50
N LEU A 26 -10.97 19.55 -10.18
CA LEU A 26 -12.01 19.01 -9.30
C LEU A 26 -13.33 19.73 -9.62
N ILE A 27 -14.48 19.08 -9.47
CA ILE A 27 -15.78 19.79 -9.60
C ILE A 27 -15.86 20.93 -8.59
N ASN A 28 -15.24 20.79 -7.42
CA ASN A 28 -15.01 21.87 -6.47
C ASN A 28 -14.31 23.13 -7.04
N ASP A 29 -13.53 23.00 -8.12
CA ASP A 29 -12.93 24.14 -8.82
C ASP A 29 -13.94 24.90 -9.70
N ILE A 30 -15.09 24.29 -10.02
CA ILE A 30 -16.15 24.81 -10.90
C ILE A 30 -17.39 25.19 -10.08
N LYS A 31 -17.84 24.31 -9.18
CA LYS A 31 -18.93 24.50 -8.21
C LYS A 31 -18.44 24.11 -6.82
N ARG A 32 -18.28 25.09 -5.92
CA ARG A 32 -17.87 24.85 -4.52
C ARG A 32 -18.87 23.91 -3.84
N GLY A 33 -18.43 22.72 -3.42
CA GLY A 33 -19.17 21.84 -2.51
C GLY A 33 -19.44 20.42 -3.02
N GLU A 34 -19.37 20.18 -4.33
CA GLU A 34 -19.58 18.85 -4.91
C GLU A 34 -18.25 18.11 -5.13
N LYS A 35 -18.01 17.06 -4.35
CA LYS A 35 -16.94 16.11 -4.65
C LYS A 35 -17.27 15.40 -5.96
N SER A 36 -16.36 15.49 -6.93
CA SER A 36 -16.51 14.73 -8.18
C SER A 36 -16.34 13.24 -7.91
N VAL A 37 -17.44 12.50 -7.89
CA VAL A 37 -17.47 11.02 -7.83
C VAL A 37 -17.14 10.39 -9.20
N LEU A 38 -17.09 11.20 -10.25
CA LEU A 38 -16.81 10.76 -11.61
C LEU A 38 -15.40 10.16 -11.70
N GLU A 39 -15.30 9.00 -12.34
CA GLU A 39 -14.01 8.37 -12.66
C GLU A 39 -13.15 9.25 -13.58
N ALA A 40 -11.83 9.19 -13.44
CA ALA A 40 -10.93 9.96 -14.28
C ALA A 40 -10.71 9.23 -15.62
N LYS A 41 -11.17 9.84 -16.72
CA LYS A 41 -11.00 9.30 -18.08
C LYS A 41 -9.92 10.06 -18.84
N CYS A 42 -9.18 9.36 -19.69
CA CYS A 42 -8.15 9.93 -20.53
C CYS A 42 -8.77 10.82 -21.61
N PRO A 43 -8.35 12.09 -21.76
CA PRO A 43 -8.86 12.98 -22.81
C PRO A 43 -8.56 12.51 -24.24
N GLN A 44 -7.61 11.60 -24.43
CA GLN A 44 -7.21 11.10 -25.74
C GLN A 44 -7.93 9.81 -26.14
N CYS A 45 -8.05 8.85 -25.23
CA CYS A 45 -8.59 7.52 -25.56
C CYS A 45 -9.82 7.14 -24.73
N ALA A 46 -10.34 8.03 -23.89
CA ALA A 46 -11.49 7.83 -22.99
C ALA A 46 -11.35 6.71 -21.93
N GLU A 47 -10.25 5.96 -21.93
CA GLU A 47 -9.95 4.92 -20.92
C GLU A 47 -9.78 5.47 -19.51
N LEU A 48 -10.00 4.61 -18.52
CA LEU A 48 -9.78 4.94 -17.12
C LEU A 48 -8.31 5.26 -16.83
N MET A 49 -8.09 6.28 -16.03
CA MET A 49 -6.77 6.74 -15.62
C MET A 49 -6.47 6.31 -14.19
N ALA A 50 -5.24 5.87 -13.98
CA ALA A 50 -4.70 5.55 -12.66
C ALA A 50 -4.48 6.83 -11.85
N ASN A 51 -5.06 6.93 -10.66
CA ASN A 51 -4.71 7.97 -9.70
C ASN A 51 -3.34 7.64 -9.10
N MET A 52 -2.30 8.37 -9.52
CA MET A 52 -0.92 8.13 -9.10
C MET A 52 -0.52 8.91 -7.85
N GLY A 53 -1.39 9.76 -7.31
CA GLY A 53 -1.12 10.55 -6.10
C GLY A 53 -0.54 11.93 -6.36
N LEU A 54 0.01 12.55 -5.31
CA LEU A 54 0.45 13.95 -5.31
C LEU A 54 1.91 14.10 -5.74
N ASP A 55 2.76 13.14 -5.40
CA ASP A 55 4.21 13.18 -5.65
C ASP A 55 4.61 12.47 -6.96
N PHE A 56 3.66 12.18 -7.84
CA PHE A 56 3.93 11.46 -9.09
C PHE A 56 4.60 12.34 -10.14
N GLU A 57 5.82 11.95 -10.52
CA GLU A 57 6.52 12.47 -11.68
C GLU A 57 6.37 11.52 -12.87
N SER A 58 5.83 12.04 -13.97
CA SER A 58 5.59 11.22 -15.16
C SER A 58 6.86 11.05 -15.99
N PRO A 59 7.18 9.84 -16.48
CA PRO A 59 8.26 9.65 -17.42
C PRO A 59 8.02 10.40 -18.74
N LYS A 60 9.08 10.50 -19.55
CA LYS A 60 8.94 10.89 -20.96
C LYS A 60 8.02 9.90 -21.68
N LYS A 61 7.23 10.39 -22.64
CA LYS A 61 6.18 9.62 -23.34
C LYS A 61 6.72 8.39 -24.08
N ASP A 62 7.95 8.48 -24.56
CA ASP A 62 8.70 7.48 -25.32
C ASP A 62 9.49 6.50 -24.44
N ASP A 63 9.58 6.75 -23.13
CA ASP A 63 10.26 5.85 -22.18
C ASP A 63 9.36 4.66 -21.82
N LEU A 64 9.22 3.73 -22.77
CA LEU A 64 8.33 2.57 -22.67
C LEU A 64 8.60 1.72 -21.43
N LYS A 65 9.89 1.55 -21.08
CA LYS A 65 10.32 0.74 -19.93
C LYS A 65 9.83 1.36 -18.62
N LYS A 66 9.98 2.68 -18.44
CA LYS A 66 9.47 3.34 -17.23
C LYS A 66 7.96 3.35 -17.14
N TRP A 67 7.27 3.54 -18.27
CA TRP A 67 5.80 3.47 -18.28
C TRP A 67 5.28 2.08 -17.89
N GLU A 68 5.91 1.02 -18.38
CA GLU A 68 5.55 -0.36 -18.02
C GLU A 68 5.86 -0.66 -16.55
N HIS A 69 6.99 -0.16 -16.03
CA HIS A 69 7.33 -0.29 -14.61
C HIS A 69 6.31 0.41 -13.70
N ILE A 70 5.92 1.65 -14.03
CA ILE A 70 4.90 2.38 -13.25
C ILE A 70 3.54 1.68 -13.32
N LYS A 71 3.17 1.12 -14.48
CA LYS A 71 1.96 0.31 -14.61
C LYS A 71 2.01 -0.91 -13.69
N SER A 72 3.17 -1.57 -13.60
CA SER A 72 3.40 -2.72 -12.70
C SER A 72 3.34 -2.32 -11.22
N LEU A 73 3.87 -1.16 -10.84
CA LEU A 73 3.72 -0.62 -9.48
C LEU A 73 2.24 -0.36 -9.16
N TYR A 74 1.52 0.27 -10.08
CA TYR A 74 0.11 0.61 -9.87
C TYR A 74 -0.78 -0.63 -9.76
N SER A 75 -0.54 -1.68 -10.54
CA SER A 75 -1.34 -2.92 -10.52
C SER A 75 -1.29 -3.64 -9.17
N VAL A 76 -0.23 -3.43 -8.38
CA VAL A 76 -0.07 -3.97 -7.02
C VAL A 76 -0.39 -2.97 -5.91
N GLY A 77 -0.96 -1.81 -6.27
CA GLY A 77 -1.42 -0.79 -5.34
C GLY A 77 -0.34 0.19 -4.86
N ILE A 78 0.83 0.23 -5.52
CA ILE A 78 1.88 1.21 -5.21
C ILE A 78 1.66 2.48 -6.03
N GLY A 79 1.52 3.61 -5.32
CA GLY A 79 1.38 4.95 -5.89
C GLY A 79 2.10 6.01 -5.06
N PHE A 80 2.03 7.27 -5.47
CA PHE A 80 2.82 8.38 -4.93
C PHE A 80 1.93 9.34 -4.12
N HIS A 81 1.21 8.79 -3.14
CA HIS A 81 0.22 9.53 -2.34
C HIS A 81 0.81 10.21 -1.10
N SER A 82 2.14 10.23 -0.94
CA SER A 82 2.76 10.83 0.23
C SER A 82 2.42 12.31 0.37
N CYS A 83 2.37 12.77 1.63
CA CYS A 83 2.06 14.16 1.93
C CYS A 83 3.32 15.07 1.89
N GLY A 84 4.41 14.62 1.27
CA GLY A 84 5.69 15.32 1.21
C GLY A 84 6.46 15.43 2.53
N CYS A 85 5.87 15.06 3.69
CA CYS A 85 6.56 15.10 4.99
C CYS A 85 7.44 13.88 5.24
N SER A 86 6.98 12.70 4.84
CA SER A 86 7.66 11.42 5.09
C SER A 86 8.16 10.76 3.80
N GLY A 87 7.87 11.37 2.65
CA GLY A 87 8.05 10.77 1.34
C GLY A 87 7.22 9.49 1.16
N PRO A 88 7.32 8.82 0.01
CA PRO A 88 6.59 7.59 -0.24
C PRO A 88 7.27 6.34 0.36
N GLY A 89 8.38 6.51 1.08
CA GLY A 89 9.24 5.40 1.50
C GLY A 89 10.02 4.80 0.33
N TYR A 90 10.44 3.54 0.49
CA TYR A 90 11.12 2.79 -0.58
C TYR A 90 10.12 2.41 -1.67
N ILE A 91 10.40 2.81 -2.92
CA ILE A 91 9.67 2.37 -4.11
C ILE A 91 10.65 1.59 -4.99
N PRO A 92 10.37 0.31 -5.31
CA PRO A 92 11.19 -0.47 -6.22
C PRO A 92 11.31 0.21 -7.59
N ASN A 93 12.53 0.25 -8.13
CA ASN A 93 12.84 0.98 -9.37
C ASN A 93 12.84 0.11 -10.64
N SER A 94 12.65 -1.20 -10.50
CA SER A 94 12.50 -2.14 -11.60
C SER A 94 11.52 -3.26 -11.23
N LYS A 95 11.07 -4.03 -12.23
CA LYS A 95 10.20 -5.20 -12.05
C LYS A 95 10.88 -6.25 -11.15
N GLU A 96 12.18 -6.48 -11.34
CA GLU A 96 12.96 -7.43 -10.58
C GLU A 96 13.06 -7.01 -9.11
N LYS A 97 13.36 -5.73 -8.85
CA LYS A 97 13.40 -5.19 -7.49
C LYS A 97 12.03 -5.19 -6.81
N LEU A 98 10.95 -5.07 -7.58
CA LEU A 98 9.60 -5.17 -7.05
C LEU A 98 9.26 -6.59 -6.61
N ILE A 99 9.67 -7.60 -7.38
CA ILE A 99 9.51 -9.01 -7.01
C ILE A 99 10.35 -9.32 -5.77
N GLU A 100 11.62 -8.90 -5.73
CA GLU A 100 12.53 -9.08 -4.59
C GLU A 100 11.94 -8.46 -3.31
N TYR A 101 11.42 -7.24 -3.38
CA TYR A 101 10.74 -6.58 -2.27
C TYR A 101 9.55 -7.39 -1.73
N PHE A 102 8.72 -7.94 -2.61
CA PHE A 102 7.59 -8.76 -2.18
C PHE A 102 8.01 -10.13 -1.67
N ASP A 103 9.07 -10.74 -2.21
CA ASP A 103 9.63 -11.98 -1.68
C ASP A 103 10.19 -11.79 -0.26
N GLU A 104 10.89 -10.67 0.00
CA GLU A 104 11.36 -10.30 1.33
C GLU A 104 10.20 -10.12 2.31
N LEU A 105 9.16 -9.38 1.91
CA LEU A 105 7.94 -9.20 2.71
C LEU A 105 7.25 -10.53 3.00
N ARG A 106 7.12 -11.41 2.00
CA ARG A 106 6.56 -12.76 2.19
C ARG A 106 7.37 -13.52 3.23
N GLY A 107 8.69 -13.48 3.15
CA GLY A 107 9.59 -14.11 4.12
C GLY A 107 9.38 -13.58 5.55
N ILE A 108 9.20 -12.27 5.71
CA ILE A 108 8.86 -11.65 7.01
C ILE A 108 7.52 -12.17 7.52
N TYR A 109 6.49 -12.25 6.68
CA TYR A 109 5.16 -12.72 7.10
C TYR A 109 5.17 -14.19 7.50
N LEU A 110 5.92 -15.04 6.78
CA LEU A 110 6.12 -16.44 7.15
C LEU A 110 6.80 -16.58 8.52
N LYS A 111 7.84 -15.78 8.81
CA LYS A 111 8.45 -15.75 10.15
C LYS A 111 7.47 -15.35 11.25
N ASN A 112 6.53 -14.44 10.97
CA ASN A 112 5.49 -14.10 11.93
C ASN A 112 4.54 -15.29 12.14
N ILE A 113 4.19 -16.06 11.10
CA ILE A 113 3.41 -17.29 11.26
C ILE A 113 4.13 -18.29 12.17
N ASP A 114 5.44 -18.48 12.00
CA ASP A 114 6.22 -19.39 12.84
C ASP A 114 6.27 -18.93 14.30
N PHE A 115 6.32 -17.62 14.56
CA PHE A 115 6.13 -17.07 15.90
C PHE A 115 4.77 -17.52 16.49
N TRP A 116 3.67 -17.37 15.77
CA TRP A 116 2.35 -17.75 16.28
C TRP A 116 2.16 -19.26 16.44
N ARG A 117 2.86 -20.08 15.66
CA ARG A 117 2.87 -21.54 15.80
C ARG A 117 3.65 -22.01 17.03
N SER A 118 4.72 -21.30 17.37
CA SER A 118 5.63 -21.66 18.49
C SER A 118 5.27 -20.97 19.81
N ARG A 119 4.47 -19.90 19.77
CA ARG A 119 3.98 -19.21 20.97
C ARG A 119 3.11 -20.14 21.82
N ILE A 120 3.35 -20.14 23.13
CA ILE A 120 2.45 -20.78 24.10
C ILE A 120 1.34 -19.78 24.42
N GLU A 121 0.08 -20.15 24.13
CA GLU A 121 -1.07 -19.29 24.41
C GLU A 121 -1.30 -19.19 25.93
N PRO A 122 -1.42 -17.97 26.50
CA PRO A 122 -1.60 -17.80 27.93
C PRO A 122 -2.98 -18.32 28.37
N ALA A 123 -3.04 -19.08 29.46
CA ALA A 123 -4.28 -19.64 29.98
C ALA A 123 -4.99 -18.70 30.98
N ASN A 124 -4.24 -17.77 31.58
CA ASN A 124 -4.74 -16.90 32.63
C ASN A 124 -4.21 -15.46 32.51
N LYS A 125 -4.75 -14.57 33.35
CA LYS A 125 -4.40 -13.14 33.34
C LYS A 125 -2.92 -12.87 33.59
N GLN A 126 -2.31 -13.60 34.52
CA GLN A 126 -0.90 -13.40 34.88
C GLN A 126 0.04 -13.81 33.73
N GLU A 127 -0.24 -14.94 33.09
CA GLU A 127 0.48 -15.40 31.90
C GLU A 127 0.28 -14.44 30.72
N LYS A 128 -0.94 -13.94 30.53
CA LYS A 128 -1.22 -12.93 29.49
C LYS A 128 -0.41 -11.66 29.71
N ASP A 129 -0.34 -11.16 30.94
CA ASP A 129 0.42 -9.94 31.23
C ASP A 129 1.94 -10.16 30.98
N LYS A 130 2.48 -11.35 31.30
CA LYS A 130 3.87 -11.73 30.97
C LYS A 130 4.11 -11.87 29.46
N ASP A 131 3.19 -12.52 28.75
CA ASP A 131 3.25 -12.69 27.30
C ASP A 131 3.19 -11.33 26.60
N TYR A 132 2.30 -10.44 27.03
CA TYR A 132 2.23 -9.07 26.52
C TYR A 132 3.54 -8.32 26.73
N GLN A 133 4.13 -8.37 27.93
CA GLN A 133 5.42 -7.72 28.19
C GLN A 133 6.52 -8.19 27.23
N LYS A 134 6.54 -9.48 26.90
CA LYS A 134 7.55 -10.06 26.00
C LYS A 134 7.28 -9.80 24.51
N ASN A 135 6.02 -9.87 24.10
CA ASN A 135 5.61 -10.01 22.70
C ASN A 135 4.68 -8.88 22.21
N TRP A 136 4.62 -7.75 22.91
CA TRP A 136 3.66 -6.67 22.61
C TRP A 136 3.70 -6.19 21.15
N LEU A 137 4.87 -6.21 20.49
CA LEU A 137 5.01 -5.84 19.09
C LEU A 137 4.28 -6.81 18.16
N GLU A 138 4.48 -8.11 18.35
CA GLU A 138 3.88 -9.18 17.56
C GLU A 138 2.37 -9.23 17.78
N LEU A 139 1.93 -9.10 19.03
CA LEU A 139 0.52 -9.07 19.39
C LEU A 139 -0.18 -7.82 18.83
N GLY A 140 0.48 -6.66 18.92
CA GLY A 140 -0.03 -5.38 18.44
C GLY A 140 -0.23 -5.32 16.92
N LYS A 141 0.53 -6.12 16.15
CA LYS A 141 0.31 -6.26 14.70
C LYS A 141 -1.01 -6.94 14.35
N VAL A 142 -1.53 -7.81 15.23
CA VAL A 142 -2.74 -8.62 14.99
C VAL A 142 -3.97 -8.04 15.67
N SER A 143 -3.83 -7.50 16.88
CA SER A 143 -4.95 -6.88 17.61
C SER A 143 -4.52 -5.57 18.27
N SER A 144 -5.27 -4.50 18.00
CA SER A 144 -5.15 -3.21 18.68
C SER A 144 -5.54 -3.27 20.16
N ASN A 145 -6.32 -4.29 20.56
CA ASN A 145 -6.73 -4.54 21.93
C ASN A 145 -5.90 -5.61 22.64
N SER A 146 -4.76 -6.02 22.06
CA SER A 146 -3.86 -7.06 22.58
C SER A 146 -3.42 -6.89 24.05
N LYS A 147 -3.47 -5.66 24.60
CA LYS A 147 -3.22 -5.43 26.03
C LYS A 147 -4.37 -5.94 26.93
N LYS A 148 -5.60 -5.84 26.44
CA LYS A 148 -6.83 -6.11 27.20
C LYS A 148 -7.31 -7.56 27.05
N GLU A 149 -7.03 -8.20 25.92
CA GLU A 149 -7.52 -9.55 25.58
C GLU A 149 -6.39 -10.56 25.35
N ILE A 150 -6.72 -11.85 25.41
CA ILE A 150 -5.81 -12.91 24.97
C ILE A 150 -5.97 -13.06 23.45
N VAL A 151 -4.91 -12.73 22.71
CA VAL A 151 -4.87 -12.98 21.27
C VAL A 151 -4.59 -14.47 21.05
N LYS A 152 -5.52 -15.17 20.38
CA LYS A 152 -5.39 -16.59 20.09
C LYS A 152 -4.32 -16.85 19.04
N ASN A 153 -3.58 -17.94 19.17
CA ASN A 153 -2.57 -18.32 18.17
C ASN A 153 -3.18 -18.49 16.78
N GLN A 154 -4.35 -19.14 16.70
CA GLN A 154 -5.06 -19.34 15.43
C GLN A 154 -5.44 -18.01 14.76
N GLN A 155 -5.80 -16.99 15.56
CA GLN A 155 -6.12 -15.66 15.04
C GLN A 155 -4.89 -15.01 14.40
N GLY A 156 -3.74 -15.09 15.07
CA GLY A 156 -2.47 -14.60 14.51
C GLY A 156 -2.04 -15.34 13.25
N ILE A 157 -2.16 -16.67 13.24
CA ILE A 157 -1.86 -17.50 12.07
C ILE A 157 -2.74 -17.09 10.87
N ILE A 158 -4.05 -16.98 11.06
CA ILE A 158 -4.99 -16.58 9.99
C ILE A 158 -4.64 -15.19 9.46
N PHE A 159 -4.42 -14.22 10.34
CA PHE A 159 -4.06 -12.85 9.96
C PHE A 159 -2.82 -12.81 9.05
N TRP A 160 -1.75 -13.50 9.43
CA TRP A 160 -0.53 -13.51 8.62
C TRP A 160 -0.63 -14.36 7.36
N LEU A 161 -1.43 -15.45 7.37
CA LEU A 161 -1.71 -16.23 6.16
C LEU A 161 -2.45 -15.39 5.11
N GLU A 162 -3.43 -14.57 5.51
CA GLU A 162 -4.10 -13.64 4.61
C GLU A 162 -3.12 -12.64 4.00
N LYS A 163 -2.17 -12.15 4.79
CA LYS A 163 -1.11 -11.25 4.30
C LYS A 163 -0.14 -11.93 3.34
N VAL A 164 0.22 -13.19 3.57
CA VAL A 164 1.01 -13.98 2.62
C VAL A 164 0.27 -14.13 1.29
N LYS A 165 -1.03 -14.50 1.33
CA LYS A 165 -1.86 -14.62 0.13
C LYS A 165 -1.97 -13.30 -0.65
N GLU A 166 -2.10 -12.18 0.06
CA GLU A 166 -2.12 -10.85 -0.55
C GLU A 166 -0.83 -10.57 -1.33
N ILE A 167 0.33 -10.89 -0.74
CA ILE A 167 1.63 -10.70 -1.37
C ILE A 167 1.85 -11.66 -2.55
N GLU A 168 1.48 -12.93 -2.42
CA GLU A 168 1.57 -13.91 -3.50
C GLU A 168 0.71 -13.51 -4.70
N SER A 169 -0.50 -12.99 -4.45
CA SER A 169 -1.35 -12.42 -5.49
C SER A 169 -0.67 -11.24 -6.20
N LYS A 170 -0.06 -10.31 -5.44
CA LYS A 170 0.70 -9.18 -6.03
C LYS A 170 1.88 -9.66 -6.88
N ILE A 171 2.64 -10.65 -6.43
CA ILE A 171 3.74 -11.24 -7.22
C ILE A 171 3.20 -11.86 -8.51
N SER A 172 2.06 -12.55 -8.46
CA SER A 172 1.43 -13.17 -9.63
C SER A 172 0.94 -12.16 -10.67
N LEU A 173 0.50 -10.97 -10.23
CA LEU A 173 0.10 -9.87 -11.12
C LEU A 173 1.28 -9.23 -11.86
N ILE A 174 2.48 -9.36 -11.30
CA ILE A 174 3.69 -8.80 -11.90
C ILE A 174 4.31 -9.76 -12.89
N LYS A 175 4.40 -11.05 -12.54
CA LYS A 175 5.10 -12.07 -13.34
C LYS A 175 4.53 -12.17 -14.75
#